data_AF-A0A166P4R3-F1
#
_entry.id   AF-A0A166P4R3-F1
#
_cell.length_a   1.000
_cell.length_b   1.000
_cell.length_c   1.000
_cell.angle_alpha   90.00
_cell.angle_beta   90.00
_cell.angle_gamma   90.00
#
_symmetry.space_group_name_H-M   'P 1'
#
loop_
_entity.id
_entity.type
_entity.pdbx_description
1 polymer ?
#
loop_
_entity_poly.entity_id
_entity_poly.type
_entity_poly.pdbx_seq_one_letter_code
_entity_poly.pdbx_strand_id
1 'polypeptide(L)' 'MTFLGGSRACIGFKFSLLEMKALMCVLLDSFAFSLSNKDIVWNLGDIVTPSVNGSVKPQLPLVVSKV' A
#
# COMPACT_ATOMS: atom_id res chain seq x y z
N MET A 1 6.60 4.64 -13.96
CA MET A 1 5.76 5.85 -13.77
C MET A 1 4.42 5.43 -13.17
N THR A 2 4.05 5.85 -11.96
CA THR A 2 2.87 5.36 -11.22
C THR A 2 1.53 5.69 -11.89
N PHE A 3 1.40 6.87 -12.51
CA PHE A 3 0.16 7.33 -13.16
C PHE A 3 0.28 7.45 -14.69
N LEU A 4 1.30 6.83 -15.29
CA LEU A 4 1.65 6.98 -16.71
C LEU A 4 1.83 8.46 -17.10
N GLY A 5 1.57 8.82 -18.37
CA GLY A 5 1.72 10.19 -18.88
C GLY A 5 1.06 10.39 -20.25
N GLY A 6 0.92 11.66 -20.66
CA GLY A 6 0.32 12.03 -21.95
C GLY A 6 -1.15 11.59 -22.07
N SER A 7 -1.53 11.07 -23.24
CA SER A 7 -2.90 10.60 -23.53
C SER A 7 -3.32 9.35 -22.74
N ARG A 8 -2.38 8.69 -22.05
CA ARG A 8 -2.63 7.51 -21.21
C ARG A 8 -2.43 7.80 -19.73
N ALA A 9 -2.30 9.07 -19.34
CA ALA A 9 -2.23 9.46 -17.94
C ALA A 9 -3.52 9.02 -17.21
N CYS A 10 -3.38 8.55 -15.97
CA CYS A 10 -4.53 8.19 -15.15
C CYS A 10 -5.40 9.42 -14.86
N ILE A 11 -6.64 9.43 -15.36
CA ILE A 11 -7.57 10.55 -15.13
C ILE A 11 -7.90 10.76 -13.63
N GLY A 12 -7.77 9.71 -12.83
CA GLY A 12 -8.03 9.73 -11.38
C GLY A 12 -6.84 10.15 -10.52
N PHE A 13 -5.68 10.50 -11.08
CA PHE A 13 -4.45 10.66 -10.28
C PHE A 13 -4.60 11.67 -9.13
N LYS A 14 -5.30 12.80 -9.35
CA LYS A 14 -5.54 13.81 -8.30
C LYS A 14 -6.42 13.27 -7.18
N PHE A 15 -7.43 12.48 -7.53
CA PHE A 15 -8.32 11.86 -6.56
C PHE A 15 -7.58 10.82 -5.72
N SER A 16 -6.83 9.91 -6.36
CA SER A 16 -6.02 8.92 -5.65
C SER A 16 -5.00 9.56 -4.71
N LEU A 17 -4.36 10.65 -5.12
CA LEU A 17 -3.43 11.39 -4.24
C LEU A 17 -4.14 12.04 -3.05
N LEU A 18 -5.34 12.60 -3.25
CA LEU A 18 -6.14 13.19 -2.17
C LEU A 18 -6.58 12.13 -1.17
N GLU A 19 -7.05 10.98 -1.64
CA GLU A 19 -7.48 9.86 -0.80
C GLU A 19 -6.33 9.33 0.04
N MET A 20 -5.18 9.03 -0.58
CA MET A 20 -3.98 8.58 0.15
C MET A 20 -3.55 9.61 1.20
N LYS A 21 -3.54 10.91 0.86
CA LYS A 21 -3.18 11.97 1.81
C LYS A 21 -4.15 12.02 3.00
N ALA A 22 -5.45 11.99 2.75
CA ALA A 22 -6.46 12.04 3.80
C ALA A 22 -6.36 10.82 4.73
N LEU A 23 -6.22 9.61 4.17
CA LEU A 23 -6.06 8.39 4.96
C LEU A 23 -4.76 8.41 5.77
N MET A 24 -3.64 8.83 5.19
CA MET A 24 -2.37 8.93 5.92
C MET A 24 -2.45 9.91 7.08
N CYS A 25 -3.09 11.07 6.91
CA CYS A 25 -3.27 12.04 7.99
C CYS A 25 -4.01 11.43 9.19
N VAL A 26 -5.08 10.67 8.95
CA VAL A 26 -5.84 10.04 10.04
C VAL A 26 -5.08 8.87 10.65
N LEU A 27 -4.53 7.99 9.82
CA LEU A 27 -3.86 6.77 10.28
C LEU A 27 -2.59 7.07 11.08
N LEU A 28 -1.76 8.02 10.62
CA LEU A 28 -0.51 8.35 11.29
C LEU A 28 -0.71 9.21 12.54
N ASP A 29 -1.81 9.94 12.65
CA ASP A 29 -2.17 10.71 13.84
C ASP A 29 -2.70 9.80 14.97
N SER A 30 -3.42 8.73 14.61
CA SER A 30 -4.09 7.86 15.58
C SER A 30 -3.34 6.56 15.90
N PHE A 31 -2.47 6.08 15.01
CA PHE A 31 -1.88 4.74 15.11
C PHE A 31 -0.37 4.71 14.79
N ALA A 32 0.32 3.82 15.49
CA ALA A 32 1.67 3.39 15.18
C ALA A 32 1.63 2.01 14.50
N PHE A 33 2.45 1.86 13.47
CA PHE A 33 2.52 0.64 12.67
C PHE A 33 3.91 0.02 12.79
N SER A 34 3.99 -1.30 12.98
CA SER A 34 5.23 -2.05 12.94
C SER A 34 5.08 -3.34 12.13
N LEU A 35 6.20 -3.93 11.71
CA LEU A 35 6.21 -5.16 10.94
C LEU A 35 5.75 -6.34 11.80
N SER A 36 4.96 -7.24 11.21
CA SER A 36 4.67 -8.53 11.86
C SER A 36 5.86 -9.49 11.72
N ASN A 37 5.89 -10.55 12.54
CA ASN A 37 6.91 -11.61 12.47
C ASN A 37 6.74 -12.56 11.26
N LYS A 38 5.96 -12.16 10.26
CA LYS A 38 5.71 -12.96 9.05
C LYS A 38 6.70 -12.53 7.97
N ASP A 39 7.30 -13.51 7.32
CA ASP A 39 8.23 -13.29 6.21
C ASP A 39 7.45 -12.81 4.98
N ILE A 40 7.80 -11.63 4.46
CA ILE A 40 7.11 -10.97 3.35
C ILE A 40 7.93 -11.16 2.08
N VAL A 41 7.29 -11.70 1.05
CA VAL A 41 7.86 -11.87 -0.29
C VAL A 41 7.15 -10.92 -1.25
N TRP A 42 7.90 -10.30 -2.15
CA TRP A 42 7.36 -9.42 -3.18
C TRP A 42 7.17 -10.18 -4.50
N ASN A 43 5.92 -10.29 -4.95
CA ASN A 43 5.59 -10.92 -6.22
C ASN A 43 5.69 -9.88 -7.34
N LEU A 44 6.68 -10.04 -8.22
CA LEU A 44 7.01 -9.11 -9.30
C LEU A 44 6.26 -9.46 -10.60
N GLY A 45 4.94 -9.23 -10.63
CA GLY A 45 4.12 -9.30 -11.84
C GLY A 45 3.82 -7.93 -12.45
N ASP A 46 2.84 -7.86 -13.36
CA ASP A 46 2.32 -6.59 -13.91
C ASP A 46 1.86 -5.63 -12.81
N ILE A 47 1.33 -6.20 -11.71
CA ILE A 47 1.06 -5.51 -10.46
C ILE A 47 1.97 -6.13 -9.40
N VAL A 48 2.84 -5.30 -8.81
CA VAL A 48 3.71 -5.70 -7.71
C VAL A 48 2.86 -5.82 -6.44
N THR A 49 2.85 -7.00 -5.83
CA THR A 49 2.07 -7.25 -4.61
C THR A 49 2.91 -7.97 -3.55
N PRO A 50 2.78 -7.60 -2.26
CA PRO A 50 3.36 -8.36 -1.18
C PRO A 50 2.50 -9.59 -0.88
N SER A 51 3.14 -10.71 -0.52
CA SER A 51 2.48 -11.85 0.11
C SER A 51 3.33 -12.36 1.28
N VAL A 52 2.72 -13.17 2.14
CA VAL A 52 3.49 -13.91 3.16
C VAL A 52 4.08 -15.15 2.49
N ASN A 53 5.32 -15.49 2.83
CA ASN A 53 6.00 -16.67 2.31
C ASN A 53 5.11 -17.93 2.45
N GLY A 54 4.99 -18.71 1.37
CA GLY A 54 4.09 -19.86 1.26
C GLY A 54 2.61 -19.55 1.01
N SER A 55 2.22 -18.26 0.93
CA SER A 55 0.86 -17.84 0.57
C SER A 55 0.78 -17.30 -0.86
N VAL A 56 -0.25 -17.75 -1.59
CA VAL A 56 -0.58 -17.26 -2.94
C VAL A 56 -1.39 -15.96 -2.90
N LYS A 57 -1.95 -15.59 -1.73
CA LYS A 57 -2.81 -14.43 -1.59
C LYS A 57 -1.98 -13.16 -1.34
N PRO A 58 -2.27 -12.04 -2.03
CA PRO A 58 -1.70 -10.74 -1.70
C PRO A 58 -2.10 -10.32 -0.28
N GLN A 59 -1.12 -10.02 0.57
CA GLN A 59 -1.34 -9.57 1.94
C GLN A 59 -0.08 -8.93 2.54
N LEU A 60 -0.29 -7.92 3.39
CA LEU A 60 0.75 -7.25 4.17
C LEU A 60 0.32 -7.10 5.63
N PRO A 61 0.48 -8.15 6.46
CA PRO A 61 0.09 -8.10 7.86
C PRO A 61 1.03 -7.18 8.65
N LEU A 62 0.44 -6.18 9.31
CA LEU A 62 1.10 -5.21 10.17
C LEU A 62 0.60 -5.35 11.61
N VAL A 63 1.46 -5.00 12.57
CA VAL A 63 1.04 -4.78 13.96
C VAL A 63 0.64 -3.32 14.09
N VAL A 64 -0.52 -3.07 14.69
CA VAL A 64 -1.10 -1.73 14.86
C VAL A 64 -1.32 -1.47 16.34
N SER A 65 -0.82 -0.36 16.84
CA SER A 65 -1.11 0.12 18.19
C SER A 65 -1.62 1.56 18.14
N LYS A 66 -2.44 1.95 19.11
CA LYS A 66 -2.88 3.34 19.25
C LYS A 66 -1.71 4.20 19.73
N VAL A 67 -1.58 5.42 19.20
CA VAL A 67 -0.64 6.45 19.70
C VAL A 67 -1.23 7.16 20.91
#